data_AF-A0A8H4XTF8-F1
#
_entry.id   AF-A0A8H4XTF8-F1
#
_cell.length_a   1.000
_cell.length_b   1.000
_cell.length_c   1.000
_cell.angle_alpha   90.00
_cell.angle_beta   90.00
_cell.angle_gamma   90.00
#
_symmetry.space_group_name_H-M   'P 1'
#
loop_
_entity.id
_entity.type
_entity.pdbx_description
1 polymer ?
#
loop_
_entity_poly.entity_id
_entity_poly.type
_entity_poly.pdbx_seq_one_letter_code
_entity_poly.pdbx_strand_id
1 'polypeptide(L)'
;FAGHLTESYSQKFRTSPFLHDIKPSPWEALTYGLTKGLLNLGVNDASVREHVTGAIMTYLNNCARAVKGMVKVGIERSDFESTIGLIEILITALSLVGLLEAASHSTELWNATEKLAIVEQLGSILSVDFLVAVETAASKIRNSTATDAISRDWKRYNRRYAAQRRPIGAMLLQQCFARFIKSCTVTAVLMCAAPDDASFLEKYADGKILAKTFNDAEEIALVKHLVGVLTDKIQLLEDGADYLQIGSQWQQELAFSVKASCLVAFLNCMTLNEELADTDLLLSWLEGTVADPSQMAAFDLATTTLKVIAGTTKLFPANASNLSYLLLKFITQGGTSQSIVSVAAKCLAKILEVLSQDFVITTLYSLGNVLSPTAAGAERPVQLPAETFENSPTADAYHSNADSVVSLFDNGEEDSTVTHRNVVHAIVTIAVNCEDENIAALAQSMLLQKIGRISIIADACIIQEAAALALINKPSEFQLLLKFYTRLHQEAVLRDH
;
A
#
# COMPACT_ATOMS: atom_id res chain seq x y z
N PHE A 1 -23.58 -25.36 -13.54
CA PHE A 1 -22.79 -24.42 -12.71
C PHE A 1 -23.36 -23.00 -12.71
N ALA A 2 -23.65 -22.40 -13.86
CA ALA A 2 -24.20 -21.04 -13.96
C ALA A 2 -25.46 -20.82 -13.09
N GLY A 3 -26.46 -21.70 -13.16
CA GLY A 3 -27.68 -21.59 -12.33
C GLY A 3 -27.42 -21.65 -10.81
N HIS A 4 -26.45 -22.46 -10.37
CA HIS A 4 -26.06 -22.53 -8.95
C HIS A 4 -25.35 -21.25 -8.49
N LEU A 5 -24.56 -20.61 -9.37
CA LEU A 5 -23.96 -19.31 -9.05
C LEU A 5 -25.08 -18.28 -8.82
N THR A 6 -26.06 -18.19 -9.72
CA THR A 6 -27.11 -17.16 -9.67
C THR A 6 -27.99 -17.20 -8.43
N GLU A 7 -28.04 -18.33 -7.72
CA GLU A 7 -28.83 -18.52 -6.49
C GLU A 7 -27.99 -18.49 -5.20
N SER A 8 -26.66 -18.57 -5.32
CA SER A 8 -25.73 -18.76 -4.20
C SER A 8 -25.84 -17.70 -3.09
N TYR A 9 -26.17 -16.45 -3.44
CA TYR A 9 -26.34 -15.34 -2.48
C TYR A 9 -27.50 -15.53 -1.51
N SER A 10 -28.42 -16.46 -1.78
CA SER A 10 -29.61 -16.72 -0.97
C SER A 10 -29.60 -18.12 -0.34
N GLN A 11 -28.56 -18.91 -0.58
CA GLN A 11 -28.54 -20.31 -0.22
C GLN A 11 -28.44 -20.49 1.30
N LYS A 12 -29.44 -21.11 1.90
CA LYS A 12 -29.46 -21.42 3.34
C LYS A 12 -28.98 -22.84 3.57
N PHE A 13 -27.87 -22.98 4.30
CA PHE A 13 -27.39 -24.30 4.69
C PHE A 13 -28.04 -24.74 6.00
N ARG A 14 -28.45 -26.02 6.06
CA ARG A 14 -28.90 -26.63 7.31
C ARG A 14 -27.70 -26.78 8.24
N THR A 15 -27.88 -26.47 9.52
CA THR A 15 -26.82 -26.62 10.52
C THR A 15 -26.30 -28.05 10.53
N SER A 16 -24.98 -28.19 10.36
CA SER A 16 -24.31 -29.48 10.26
C SER A 16 -22.85 -29.32 10.70
N PRO A 17 -22.30 -30.26 11.48
CA PRO A 17 -20.90 -30.20 11.90
C PRO A 17 -19.93 -30.24 10.71
N PHE A 18 -20.30 -30.86 9.59
CA PHE A 18 -19.47 -30.90 8.38
C PHE A 18 -19.29 -29.51 7.74
N LEU A 19 -20.23 -28.58 7.93
CA LEU A 19 -20.08 -27.22 7.44
C LEU A 19 -19.03 -26.44 8.24
N HIS A 20 -18.69 -26.89 9.44
CA HIS A 20 -17.65 -26.26 10.25
C HIS A 20 -16.27 -26.45 9.62
N ASP A 21 -16.06 -27.49 8.81
CA ASP A 21 -14.77 -27.74 8.15
C ASP A 21 -14.55 -26.90 6.89
N ILE A 22 -15.62 -26.31 6.34
CA ILE A 22 -15.54 -25.42 5.16
C ILE A 22 -15.00 -24.06 5.60
N LYS A 23 -13.90 -23.62 4.99
CA LYS A 23 -13.21 -22.37 5.30
C LYS A 23 -13.32 -21.36 4.14
N PRO A 24 -13.41 -20.05 4.42
CA PRO A 24 -13.64 -19.46 5.75
C PRO A 24 -15.10 -19.63 6.22
N SER A 25 -16.05 -19.62 5.29
CA SER A 25 -17.45 -19.97 5.52
C SER A 25 -18.03 -20.75 4.32
N PRO A 26 -19.14 -21.49 4.50
CA PRO A 26 -19.80 -22.19 3.40
C PRO A 26 -20.25 -21.29 2.25
N TRP A 27 -20.69 -20.07 2.55
CA TRP A 27 -21.20 -19.12 1.55
C TRP A 27 -20.09 -18.53 0.70
N GLU A 28 -19.02 -18.04 1.34
CA GLU A 28 -17.86 -17.52 0.61
C GLU A 28 -17.21 -18.63 -0.22
N ALA A 29 -16.98 -19.81 0.37
CA ALA A 29 -16.34 -20.93 -0.31
C ALA A 29 -17.15 -21.44 -1.51
N LEU A 30 -18.48 -21.53 -1.37
CA LEU A 30 -19.37 -21.93 -2.46
C LEU A 30 -19.28 -20.93 -3.61
N THR A 31 -19.51 -19.65 -3.33
CA THR A 31 -19.55 -18.62 -4.37
C THR A 31 -18.18 -18.43 -5.01
N TYR A 32 -17.11 -18.45 -4.23
CA TYR A 32 -15.73 -18.44 -4.74
C TYR A 32 -15.47 -19.62 -5.68
N GLY A 33 -15.77 -20.85 -5.26
CA GLY A 33 -15.52 -22.06 -6.05
C GLY A 33 -16.31 -22.08 -7.36
N LEU A 34 -17.60 -21.72 -7.32
CA LEU A 34 -18.45 -21.62 -8.50
C LEU A 34 -17.97 -20.53 -9.45
N THR A 35 -17.63 -19.35 -8.93
CA THR A 35 -17.16 -18.21 -9.73
C THR A 35 -15.83 -18.54 -10.39
N LYS A 36 -14.85 -19.03 -9.62
CA LYS A 36 -13.54 -19.42 -10.13
C LYS A 36 -13.64 -20.51 -11.19
N GLY A 37 -14.47 -21.53 -10.98
CA GLY A 37 -14.70 -22.58 -11.96
C GLY A 37 -15.28 -22.04 -13.27
N LEU A 38 -16.28 -21.17 -13.19
CA LEU A 38 -16.89 -20.55 -14.37
C LEU A 38 -15.92 -19.61 -15.10
N LEU A 39 -15.19 -18.77 -14.37
CA LEU A 39 -14.20 -17.86 -14.94
C LEU A 39 -13.08 -18.62 -15.65
N ASN A 40 -12.53 -19.66 -15.02
CA ASN A 40 -11.53 -20.51 -15.65
C ASN A 40 -12.04 -21.18 -16.93
N LEU A 41 -13.30 -21.60 -16.97
CA LEU A 41 -13.90 -22.13 -18.20
C LEU A 41 -14.04 -21.04 -19.27
N GLY A 42 -14.51 -19.85 -18.89
CA GLY A 42 -14.70 -18.73 -19.82
C GLY A 42 -13.39 -18.18 -20.40
N VAL A 43 -12.30 -18.22 -19.63
CA VAL A 43 -10.96 -17.80 -20.10
C VAL A 43 -10.39 -18.81 -21.09
N ASN A 44 -10.59 -20.11 -20.84
CA ASN A 44 -10.02 -21.17 -21.67
C ASN A 44 -10.88 -21.52 -22.90
N ASP A 45 -12.18 -21.25 -22.87
CA ASP A 45 -13.12 -21.58 -23.95
C ASP A 45 -13.99 -20.37 -24.33
N ALA A 46 -13.65 -19.77 -25.48
CA ALA A 46 -14.35 -18.62 -26.03
C ALA A 46 -15.85 -18.88 -26.31
N SER A 47 -16.24 -20.14 -26.54
CA SER A 47 -17.65 -20.49 -26.81
C SER A 47 -18.54 -20.33 -25.57
N VAL A 48 -17.96 -20.41 -24.37
CA VAL A 48 -18.67 -20.33 -23.09
C VAL A 48 -18.53 -18.94 -22.44
N ARG A 49 -17.63 -18.08 -22.95
CA ARG A 49 -17.33 -16.73 -22.42
C ARG A 49 -18.60 -15.90 -22.17
N GLU A 50 -19.45 -15.77 -23.19
CA GLU A 50 -20.69 -14.97 -23.10
C GLU A 50 -21.67 -15.53 -22.05
N HIS A 51 -21.79 -16.86 -21.98
CA HIS A 51 -22.63 -17.51 -20.98
C HIS A 51 -22.10 -17.31 -19.55
N VAL A 52 -20.77 -17.32 -19.37
CA VAL A 52 -20.12 -17.05 -18.07
C VAL A 52 -20.34 -15.59 -17.66
N THR A 53 -20.10 -14.63 -18.55
CA THR A 53 -20.34 -13.21 -18.30
C THR A 53 -21.82 -12.96 -17.98
N GLY A 54 -22.73 -13.56 -18.73
CA GLY A 54 -24.17 -13.47 -18.48
C GLY A 54 -24.59 -14.06 -17.12
N ALA A 55 -23.99 -15.16 -16.69
CA ALA A 55 -24.25 -15.75 -15.37
C ALA A 55 -23.79 -14.84 -14.22
N ILE A 56 -22.63 -14.20 -14.38
CA ILE A 56 -22.09 -13.27 -13.38
C ILE A 56 -22.96 -12.01 -13.30
N MET A 57 -23.34 -11.42 -14.44
CA MET A 57 -24.26 -10.29 -14.45
C MET A 57 -25.63 -10.66 -13.86
N THR A 58 -26.14 -11.86 -14.14
CA THR A 58 -27.40 -12.34 -13.54
C THR A 58 -27.28 -12.47 -12.02
N TYR A 59 -26.16 -13.01 -11.52
CA TYR A 59 -25.89 -13.06 -10.08
C TYR A 59 -25.87 -11.66 -9.45
N LEU A 60 -25.15 -10.70 -10.06
CA LEU A 60 -25.09 -9.32 -9.58
C LEU A 60 -26.47 -8.65 -9.59
N ASN A 61 -27.27 -8.87 -10.63
CA ASN A 61 -28.64 -8.37 -10.71
C ASN A 61 -29.55 -8.96 -9.63
N ASN A 62 -29.40 -10.26 -9.33
CA ASN A 62 -30.14 -10.89 -8.25
C ASN A 62 -29.73 -10.34 -6.87
N CYS A 63 -28.42 -10.15 -6.64
CA CYS A 63 -27.90 -9.52 -5.44
C CYS A 63 -28.44 -8.10 -5.27
N ALA A 64 -28.41 -7.27 -6.32
CA ALA A 64 -28.94 -5.91 -6.28
C ALA A 64 -30.43 -5.86 -5.93
N ARG A 65 -31.23 -6.78 -6.49
CA ARG A 65 -32.65 -6.91 -6.13
C ARG A 65 -32.83 -7.30 -4.67
N ALA A 66 -32.03 -8.25 -4.18
CA ALA A 66 -32.07 -8.70 -2.79
C ALA A 66 -31.69 -7.59 -1.81
N VAL A 67 -30.58 -6.89 -2.07
CA VAL A 67 -30.10 -5.76 -1.26
C VAL A 67 -31.13 -4.64 -1.20
N LYS A 68 -31.72 -4.25 -2.34
CA LYS A 68 -32.81 -3.25 -2.37
C LYS A 68 -34.01 -3.68 -1.52
N GLY A 69 -34.34 -4.97 -1.51
CA GLY A 69 -35.38 -5.52 -0.64
C GLY A 69 -35.02 -5.43 0.85
N MET A 70 -33.79 -5.81 1.20
CA MET A 70 -33.29 -5.79 2.58
C MET A 70 -33.20 -4.37 3.16
N VAL A 71 -32.69 -3.42 2.39
CA VAL A 71 -32.55 -2.01 2.82
C VAL A 71 -33.91 -1.36 3.05
N LYS A 72 -34.88 -1.56 2.15
CA LYS A 72 -36.25 -1.03 2.32
C LYS A 72 -36.93 -1.55 3.58
N VAL A 73 -36.83 -2.87 3.82
CA VAL A 73 -37.41 -3.50 5.02
C VAL A 73 -36.71 -3.05 6.30
N GLY A 74 -35.41 -2.73 6.23
CA GLY A 74 -34.64 -2.20 7.35
C GLY A 74 -35.03 -0.79 7.78
N ILE A 75 -35.43 0.07 6.83
CA ILE A 75 -35.88 1.45 7.11
C ILE A 75 -37.29 1.47 7.75
N GLU A 76 -38.14 0.50 7.42
CA GLU A 76 -39.55 0.45 7.87
C GLU A 76 -39.75 -0.24 9.23
N ARG A 77 -38.76 -0.97 9.77
CA ARG A 77 -38.90 -1.73 11.03
C ARG A 77 -37.99 -1.16 12.12
N SER A 78 -38.54 -0.32 13.00
CA SER A 78 -37.80 0.23 14.12
C SER A 78 -37.59 -0.72 15.30
N ASP A 79 -38.40 -1.77 15.51
CA ASP A 79 -38.37 -2.46 16.84
C ASP A 79 -38.66 -3.98 16.88
N PHE A 80 -38.57 -4.72 15.77
CA PHE A 80 -38.64 -6.20 15.83
C PHE A 80 -37.58 -6.85 14.92
N GLU A 81 -36.36 -6.96 15.47
CA GLU A 81 -35.22 -7.63 14.86
C GLU A 81 -35.40 -9.15 14.81
N SER A 82 -35.94 -9.69 13.73
CA SER A 82 -35.79 -11.11 13.47
C SER A 82 -34.32 -11.40 13.15
N THR A 83 -33.65 -12.21 13.97
CA THR A 83 -32.26 -12.71 13.76
C THR A 83 -32.05 -13.27 12.34
N ILE A 84 -33.12 -13.79 11.73
CA ILE A 84 -33.16 -14.29 10.36
C ILE A 84 -32.77 -13.21 9.32
N GLY A 85 -33.28 -11.99 9.46
CA GLY A 85 -32.97 -10.89 8.52
C GLY A 85 -31.50 -10.45 8.58
N LEU A 86 -30.90 -10.43 9.77
CA LEU A 86 -29.48 -10.13 9.94
C LEU A 86 -28.59 -11.18 9.27
N ILE A 87 -28.99 -12.45 9.36
CA ILE A 87 -28.27 -13.57 8.74
C ILE A 87 -28.34 -13.47 7.21
N GLU A 88 -29.49 -13.15 6.63
CA GLU A 88 -29.63 -13.01 5.17
C GLU A 88 -28.74 -11.90 4.59
N ILE A 89 -28.59 -10.78 5.32
CA ILE A 89 -27.66 -9.71 4.97
C ILE A 89 -26.22 -10.25 4.94
N LEU A 90 -25.79 -10.97 5.98
CA LEU A 90 -24.44 -11.51 6.05
C LEU A 90 -24.18 -12.62 5.03
N ILE A 91 -25.18 -13.47 4.73
CA ILE A 91 -25.08 -14.48 3.67
C ILE A 91 -24.80 -13.80 2.33
N THR A 92 -25.58 -12.76 2.01
CA THR A 92 -25.40 -11.98 0.77
C THR A 92 -24.02 -11.34 0.73
N ALA A 93 -23.59 -10.73 1.84
CA ALA A 93 -22.25 -10.12 1.97
C ALA A 93 -21.13 -11.14 1.75
N LEU A 94 -21.14 -12.28 2.45
CA LEU A 94 -20.09 -13.30 2.32
C LEU A 94 -20.09 -13.97 0.94
N SER A 95 -21.26 -14.11 0.30
CA SER A 95 -21.36 -14.55 -1.09
C SER A 95 -20.71 -13.53 -2.04
N LEU A 96 -20.96 -12.23 -1.85
CA LEU A 96 -20.30 -11.17 -2.64
C LEU A 96 -18.79 -11.15 -2.44
N VAL A 97 -18.30 -11.37 -1.21
CA VAL A 97 -16.87 -11.53 -0.92
C VAL A 97 -16.28 -12.67 -1.77
N GLY A 98 -16.94 -13.84 -1.79
CA GLY A 98 -16.48 -14.98 -2.58
C GLY A 98 -16.47 -14.72 -4.08
N LEU A 99 -17.49 -14.03 -4.61
CA LEU A 99 -17.52 -13.60 -6.02
C LEU A 99 -16.35 -12.67 -6.33
N LEU A 100 -16.18 -11.59 -5.55
CA LEU A 100 -15.17 -10.55 -5.80
C LEU A 100 -13.74 -11.11 -5.71
N GLU A 101 -13.49 -11.98 -4.74
CA GLU A 101 -12.18 -12.63 -4.57
C GLU A 101 -11.87 -13.59 -5.71
N ALA A 102 -12.85 -14.30 -6.28
CA ALA A 102 -12.63 -15.10 -7.48
C ALA A 102 -12.46 -14.22 -8.73
N ALA A 103 -13.31 -13.20 -8.88
CA ALA A 103 -13.31 -12.30 -10.03
C ALA A 103 -12.00 -11.50 -10.17
N SER A 104 -11.38 -11.11 -9.05
CA SER A 104 -10.10 -10.39 -9.06
C SER A 104 -8.94 -11.18 -9.69
N HIS A 105 -9.06 -12.50 -9.82
CA HIS A 105 -8.03 -13.35 -10.42
C HIS A 105 -8.20 -13.55 -11.94
N SER A 106 -9.35 -13.20 -12.51
CA SER A 106 -9.65 -13.47 -13.92
C SER A 106 -10.31 -12.28 -14.60
N THR A 107 -9.85 -11.07 -14.27
CA THR A 107 -10.35 -9.82 -14.88
C THR A 107 -10.02 -9.69 -16.38
N GLU A 108 -9.13 -10.53 -16.89
CA GLU A 108 -8.78 -10.64 -18.33
C GLU A 108 -9.93 -11.20 -19.20
N LEU A 109 -10.92 -11.85 -18.58
CA LEU A 109 -12.09 -12.37 -19.29
C LEU A 109 -12.93 -11.26 -19.94
N TRP A 110 -12.97 -10.09 -19.30
CA TRP A 110 -13.88 -9.00 -19.64
C TRP A 110 -13.18 -7.90 -20.42
N ASN A 111 -13.89 -7.35 -21.40
CA ASN A 111 -13.50 -6.13 -22.09
C ASN A 111 -13.83 -4.88 -21.23
N ALA A 112 -13.50 -3.69 -21.73
CA ALA A 112 -13.68 -2.45 -20.97
C ALA A 112 -15.16 -2.15 -20.64
N THR A 113 -16.07 -2.39 -21.58
CA THR A 113 -17.51 -2.21 -21.40
C THR A 113 -18.10 -3.17 -20.38
N GLU A 114 -17.73 -4.45 -20.43
CA GLU A 114 -18.16 -5.46 -19.44
C GLU A 114 -17.60 -5.15 -18.05
N LYS A 115 -16.32 -4.76 -17.94
CA LYS A 115 -15.72 -4.32 -16.68
C LYS A 115 -16.47 -3.12 -16.09
N LEU A 116 -16.77 -2.12 -16.91
CA LEU A 116 -17.50 -0.92 -16.48
C LEU A 116 -18.89 -1.30 -15.94
N ALA A 117 -19.65 -2.10 -16.68
CA ALA A 117 -20.98 -2.54 -16.26
C ALA A 117 -20.95 -3.33 -14.94
N ILE A 118 -19.93 -4.18 -14.75
CA ILE A 118 -19.74 -4.93 -13.50
C ILE A 118 -19.41 -3.98 -12.34
N VAL A 119 -18.50 -3.02 -12.54
CA VAL A 119 -18.09 -2.05 -11.51
C VAL A 119 -19.25 -1.14 -11.11
N GLU A 120 -20.01 -0.61 -12.06
CA GLU A 120 -21.21 0.20 -11.80
C GLU A 120 -22.26 -0.58 -11.00
N GLN A 121 -22.51 -1.82 -11.41
CA GLN A 121 -23.47 -2.67 -10.72
C GLN A 121 -23.00 -2.99 -9.30
N LEU A 122 -21.73 -3.32 -9.10
CA LEU A 122 -21.13 -3.54 -7.78
C LEU A 122 -21.19 -2.27 -6.92
N GLY A 123 -20.90 -1.10 -7.48
CA GLY A 123 -21.05 0.19 -6.80
C GLY A 123 -22.47 0.43 -6.31
N SER A 124 -23.47 0.08 -7.12
CA SER A 124 -24.89 0.18 -6.74
C SER A 124 -25.30 -0.80 -5.63
N ILE A 125 -24.71 -2.00 -5.61
CA ILE A 125 -24.95 -3.02 -4.57
C ILE A 125 -24.29 -2.61 -3.26
N LEU A 126 -23.05 -2.11 -3.33
CA LEU A 126 -22.23 -1.68 -2.20
C LEU A 126 -22.55 -0.22 -1.81
N SER A 127 -23.85 0.10 -1.77
CA SER A 127 -24.32 1.41 -1.31
C SER A 127 -24.01 1.61 0.18
N VAL A 128 -23.95 2.88 0.61
CA VAL A 128 -23.74 3.24 2.02
C VAL A 128 -24.76 2.52 2.93
N ASP A 129 -26.04 2.51 2.54
CA ASP A 129 -27.10 1.84 3.31
C ASP A 129 -26.85 0.35 3.49
N PHE A 130 -26.40 -0.34 2.44
CA PHE A 130 -26.11 -1.77 2.53
C PHE A 130 -24.89 -2.04 3.41
N LEU A 131 -23.84 -1.24 3.28
CA LEU A 131 -22.64 -1.35 4.12
C LEU A 131 -22.96 -1.13 5.60
N VAL A 132 -23.78 -0.12 5.92
CA VAL A 132 -24.27 0.13 7.28
C VAL A 132 -25.10 -1.05 7.79
N ALA A 133 -25.96 -1.63 6.95
CA ALA A 133 -26.74 -2.81 7.31
C ALA A 133 -25.85 -4.03 7.60
N VAL A 134 -24.79 -4.25 6.80
CA VAL A 134 -23.80 -5.32 7.01
C VAL A 134 -23.04 -5.12 8.33
N GLU A 135 -22.54 -3.91 8.60
CA GLU A 135 -21.83 -3.60 9.83
C GLU A 135 -22.73 -3.78 11.07
N THR A 136 -23.99 -3.31 10.95
CA THR A 136 -25.01 -3.47 11.99
C THR A 136 -25.31 -4.94 12.26
N ALA A 137 -25.50 -5.74 11.20
CA ALA A 137 -25.75 -7.18 11.34
C ALA A 137 -24.56 -7.92 11.96
N ALA A 138 -23.34 -7.62 11.51
CA ALA A 138 -22.12 -8.21 12.07
C ALA A 138 -21.96 -7.86 13.56
N SER A 139 -22.19 -6.60 13.93
CA SER A 139 -22.11 -6.13 15.32
C SER A 139 -23.16 -6.77 16.22
N LYS A 140 -24.43 -6.84 15.77
CA LYS A 140 -25.53 -7.48 16.51
C LYS A 140 -25.29 -8.96 16.74
N ILE A 141 -24.80 -9.70 15.73
CA ILE A 141 -24.45 -11.11 15.90
C ILE A 141 -23.28 -11.27 16.89
N ARG A 142 -22.25 -10.44 16.77
CA ARG A 142 -21.08 -10.46 17.67
C ARG A 142 -21.49 -10.25 19.12
N ASN A 143 -22.40 -9.30 19.38
CA ASN A 143 -22.84 -8.91 20.72
C ASN A 143 -24.10 -9.64 21.21
N SER A 144 -24.74 -10.48 20.37
CA SER A 144 -25.94 -11.20 20.75
C SER A 144 -25.72 -12.05 22.01
N THR A 145 -26.67 -12.06 22.94
CA THR A 145 -26.67 -12.98 24.09
C THR A 145 -27.44 -14.27 23.80
N ALA A 146 -28.13 -14.33 22.65
CA ALA A 146 -28.93 -15.47 22.21
C ALA A 146 -28.10 -16.77 22.13
N THR A 147 -28.64 -17.84 22.71
CA THR A 147 -28.03 -19.19 22.78
C THR A 147 -28.40 -20.11 21.62
N ASP A 148 -29.19 -19.61 20.67
CA ASP A 148 -29.65 -20.38 19.51
C ASP A 148 -28.48 -21.03 18.75
N ALA A 149 -28.71 -22.23 18.21
CA ALA A 149 -27.67 -22.96 17.47
C ALA A 149 -27.11 -22.12 16.30
N ILE A 150 -27.98 -21.37 15.62
CA ILE A 150 -27.64 -20.54 14.48
C ILE A 150 -26.77 -19.34 14.90
N SER A 151 -27.09 -18.65 16.01
CA SER A 151 -26.27 -17.54 16.50
C SER A 151 -24.88 -18.02 16.95
N ARG A 152 -24.79 -19.23 17.52
CA ARG A 152 -23.51 -19.86 17.89
C ARG A 152 -22.64 -20.17 16.67
N ASP A 153 -23.22 -20.67 15.59
CA ASP A 153 -22.50 -20.93 14.34
C ASP A 153 -21.97 -19.63 13.73
N TRP A 154 -22.79 -18.57 13.68
CA TRP A 154 -22.36 -17.26 13.17
C TRP A 154 -21.28 -16.59 14.02
N LYS A 155 -21.33 -16.71 15.36
CA LYS A 155 -20.22 -16.28 16.22
C LYS A 155 -18.93 -17.04 15.93
N ARG A 156 -19.02 -18.34 15.60
CA ARG A 156 -17.84 -19.13 15.21
C ARG A 156 -17.25 -18.63 13.90
N TYR A 157 -18.07 -18.35 12.89
CA TYR A 157 -17.60 -17.75 11.64
C TYR A 157 -16.94 -16.39 11.91
N ASN A 158 -17.60 -15.48 12.65
CA ASN A 158 -17.01 -14.18 13.02
C ASN A 158 -15.61 -14.30 13.66
N ARG A 159 -15.44 -15.21 14.62
CA ARG A 159 -14.14 -15.45 15.27
C ARG A 159 -13.09 -15.98 14.28
N ARG A 160 -13.50 -16.84 13.34
CA ARG A 160 -12.60 -17.40 12.33
C ARG A 160 -12.10 -16.32 11.36
N TYR A 161 -13.01 -15.46 10.89
CA TYR A 161 -12.67 -14.33 10.04
C TYR A 161 -11.74 -13.34 10.76
N ALA A 162 -12.00 -13.03 12.03
CA ALA A 162 -11.09 -12.23 12.86
C ALA A 162 -9.71 -12.89 13.02
N ALA A 163 -9.65 -14.20 13.25
CA ALA A 163 -8.38 -14.94 13.35
C ALA A 163 -7.58 -14.95 12.03
N GLN A 164 -8.25 -14.75 10.89
CA GLN A 164 -7.63 -14.61 9.57
C GLN A 164 -7.33 -13.15 9.19
N ARG A 165 -7.43 -12.20 10.13
CA ARG A 165 -7.24 -10.75 9.91
C ARG A 165 -8.20 -10.16 8.86
N ARG A 166 -9.37 -10.78 8.70
CA ARG A 166 -10.42 -10.37 7.77
C ARG A 166 -11.78 -10.37 8.48
N PRO A 167 -11.99 -9.54 9.52
CA PRO A 167 -13.25 -9.55 10.27
C PRO A 167 -14.45 -9.34 9.35
N ILE A 168 -15.57 -10.03 9.63
CA ILE A 168 -16.82 -9.80 8.90
C ILE A 168 -17.31 -8.38 9.21
N GLY A 169 -17.51 -7.58 8.17
CA GLY A 169 -18.00 -6.22 8.26
C GLY A 169 -18.01 -5.54 6.90
N ALA A 170 -18.42 -4.26 6.88
CA ALA A 170 -18.48 -3.47 5.66
C ALA A 170 -17.10 -3.34 4.98
N MET A 171 -16.05 -3.18 5.78
CA MET A 171 -14.70 -2.98 5.28
C MET A 171 -14.15 -4.21 4.54
N LEU A 172 -14.63 -5.43 4.84
CA LEU A 172 -14.25 -6.64 4.10
C LEU A 172 -14.77 -6.61 2.65
N LEU A 173 -16.00 -6.15 2.46
CA LEU A 173 -16.57 -5.95 1.12
C LEU A 173 -15.81 -4.86 0.37
N GLN A 174 -15.49 -3.75 1.05
CA GLN A 174 -14.70 -2.67 0.47
C GLN A 174 -13.32 -3.14 0.03
N GLN A 175 -12.64 -3.95 0.84
CA GLN A 175 -11.36 -4.55 0.49
C GLN A 175 -11.45 -5.43 -0.76
N CYS A 176 -12.42 -6.35 -0.81
CA CYS A 176 -12.57 -7.22 -1.98
C CYS A 176 -12.93 -6.43 -3.24
N PHE A 177 -13.75 -5.39 -3.13
CA PHE A 177 -14.10 -4.53 -4.26
C PHE A 177 -12.91 -3.69 -4.73
N ALA A 178 -12.13 -3.10 -3.82
CA ALA A 178 -10.90 -2.39 -4.16
C ALA A 178 -9.86 -3.30 -4.84
N ARG A 179 -9.72 -4.56 -4.38
CA ARG A 179 -8.87 -5.56 -5.04
C ARG A 179 -9.37 -5.89 -6.45
N PHE A 180 -10.68 -6.02 -6.64
CA PHE A 180 -11.25 -6.24 -7.97
C PHE A 180 -10.98 -5.06 -8.90
N ILE A 181 -11.20 -3.81 -8.45
CA ILE A 181 -10.88 -2.59 -9.21
C ILE A 181 -9.39 -2.56 -9.57
N LYS A 182 -8.51 -2.83 -8.60
CA LYS A 182 -7.06 -2.95 -8.84
C LYS A 182 -6.78 -3.96 -9.94
N SER A 183 -7.32 -5.18 -9.87
CA SER A 183 -7.14 -6.19 -10.92
C SER A 183 -7.69 -5.77 -12.29
N CYS A 184 -8.77 -4.98 -12.34
CA CYS A 184 -9.27 -4.40 -13.59
C CYS A 184 -8.25 -3.43 -14.20
N THR A 185 -7.66 -2.54 -13.39
CA THR A 185 -6.63 -1.60 -13.87
C THR A 185 -5.33 -2.30 -14.25
N VAL A 186 -4.88 -3.31 -13.50
CA VAL A 186 -3.67 -4.09 -13.82
C VAL A 186 -3.82 -4.81 -15.16
N THR A 187 -4.97 -5.46 -15.39
CA THR A 187 -5.24 -6.13 -16.68
C THR A 187 -5.41 -5.14 -17.83
N ALA A 188 -5.91 -3.93 -17.59
CA ALA A 188 -5.94 -2.88 -18.59
C ALA A 188 -4.52 -2.39 -18.96
N VAL A 189 -3.58 -2.36 -18.01
CA VAL A 189 -2.18 -2.00 -18.29
C VAL A 189 -1.41 -3.14 -18.97
N LEU A 190 -1.54 -4.37 -18.46
CA LEU A 190 -0.72 -5.52 -18.90
C LEU A 190 -1.33 -6.36 -20.02
N MET A 191 -2.64 -6.25 -20.27
CA MET A 191 -3.40 -7.10 -21.21
C MET A 191 -3.36 -8.60 -20.86
N CYS A 192 -2.89 -8.97 -19.67
CA CYS A 192 -2.80 -10.35 -19.19
C CYS A 192 -3.05 -10.42 -17.67
N ALA A 193 -3.26 -11.64 -17.17
CA ALA A 193 -3.46 -11.93 -15.75
C ALA A 193 -2.48 -11.16 -14.87
N ALA A 194 -3.00 -10.59 -13.78
CA ALA A 194 -2.22 -9.86 -12.82
C ALA A 194 -1.08 -10.75 -12.27
N PRO A 195 0.20 -10.37 -12.44
CA PRO A 195 1.29 -11.01 -11.73
C PRO A 195 1.17 -10.70 -10.23
N ASP A 196 1.98 -11.37 -9.41
CA ASP A 196 2.05 -11.07 -7.98
C ASP A 196 2.34 -9.58 -7.73
N ASP A 197 1.63 -8.98 -6.76
CA ASP A 197 1.60 -7.52 -6.51
C ASP A 197 3.00 -6.94 -6.28
N ALA A 198 3.85 -7.68 -5.57
CA ALA A 198 5.22 -7.28 -5.28
C ALA A 198 6.05 -7.16 -6.57
N SER A 199 5.89 -8.12 -7.48
CA SER A 199 6.58 -8.18 -8.77
C SER A 199 6.05 -7.15 -9.77
N PHE A 200 4.78 -6.76 -9.65
CA PHE A 200 4.15 -5.78 -10.53
C PHE A 200 4.70 -4.38 -10.29
N LEU A 201 4.69 -3.94 -9.03
CA LEU A 201 5.19 -2.61 -8.67
C LEU A 201 6.72 -2.48 -8.89
N GLU A 202 7.46 -3.57 -8.80
CA GLU A 202 8.88 -3.59 -9.17
C GLU A 202 9.08 -3.35 -10.67
N LYS A 203 8.19 -3.87 -11.54
CA LYS A 203 8.23 -3.55 -12.98
C LYS A 203 7.94 -2.07 -13.25
N TYR A 204 7.07 -1.43 -12.46
CA TYR A 204 6.85 0.02 -12.50
C TYR A 204 8.12 0.78 -12.13
N ALA A 205 8.70 0.45 -10.97
CA ALA A 205 9.92 1.10 -10.48
C ALA A 205 11.12 0.91 -11.42
N ASP A 206 11.18 -0.19 -12.15
CA ASP A 206 12.21 -0.45 -13.18
C ASP A 206 11.91 0.22 -14.53
N GLY A 207 10.76 0.91 -14.69
CA GLY A 207 10.36 1.52 -15.96
C GLY A 207 10.05 0.51 -17.07
N LYS A 208 9.79 -0.76 -16.72
CA LYS A 208 9.56 -1.86 -17.68
C LYS A 208 8.11 -1.94 -18.17
N ILE A 209 7.23 -1.11 -17.64
CA ILE A 209 5.82 -1.07 -18.04
C ILE A 209 5.65 -0.02 -19.13
N LEU A 210 5.61 -0.49 -20.38
CA LEU A 210 5.10 0.28 -21.51
C LEU A 210 3.59 0.07 -21.56
N ALA A 211 2.82 0.89 -20.85
CA ALA A 211 1.39 0.92 -21.08
C ALA A 211 1.15 1.38 -22.53
N LYS A 212 0.30 0.65 -23.26
CA LYS A 212 -0.28 1.22 -24.47
C LYS A 212 -1.27 2.28 -24.00
N THR A 213 -1.06 3.52 -24.42
CA THR A 213 -2.09 4.54 -24.29
C THR A 213 -3.24 4.16 -25.20
N PHE A 214 -4.41 3.97 -24.62
CA PHE A 214 -5.62 3.63 -25.36
C PHE A 214 -6.44 4.87 -25.59
N ASN A 215 -6.68 5.17 -26.86
CA ASN A 215 -7.60 6.24 -27.29
C ASN A 215 -9.02 5.71 -27.56
N ASP A 216 -9.34 4.50 -27.11
CA ASP A 216 -10.67 3.93 -27.26
C ASP A 216 -11.64 4.60 -26.26
N ALA A 217 -12.81 5.00 -26.76
CA ALA A 217 -13.84 5.65 -25.96
C ALA A 217 -14.34 4.75 -24.82
N GLU A 218 -14.38 3.44 -25.04
CA GLU A 218 -14.79 2.46 -24.03
C GLU A 218 -13.80 2.38 -22.86
N GLU A 219 -12.50 2.40 -23.15
CA GLU A 219 -11.45 2.37 -22.15
C GLU A 219 -11.36 3.69 -21.38
N ILE A 220 -11.50 4.82 -22.07
CA ILE A 220 -11.58 6.15 -21.46
C ILE A 220 -12.76 6.21 -20.48
N ALA A 221 -13.93 5.68 -20.86
CA ALA A 221 -15.11 5.64 -20.00
C ALA A 221 -14.86 4.77 -18.75
N LEU A 222 -14.23 3.61 -18.91
CA LEU A 222 -13.84 2.75 -17.80
C LEU A 222 -12.87 3.48 -16.86
N VAL A 223 -11.76 4.01 -17.37
CA VAL A 223 -10.73 4.70 -16.56
C VAL A 223 -11.34 5.87 -15.80
N LYS A 224 -12.13 6.71 -16.48
CA LYS A 224 -12.81 7.85 -15.84
C LYS A 224 -13.71 7.42 -14.68
N HIS A 225 -14.48 6.34 -14.86
CA HIS A 225 -15.34 5.82 -13.80
C HIS A 225 -14.51 5.25 -12.64
N LEU A 226 -13.45 4.49 -12.94
CA LEU A 226 -12.57 3.93 -11.92
C LEU A 226 -11.89 5.01 -11.09
N VAL A 227 -11.39 6.08 -11.72
CA VAL A 227 -10.80 7.23 -11.00
C VAL A 227 -11.79 7.82 -10.00
N GLY A 228 -13.04 8.08 -10.42
CA GLY A 228 -14.07 8.59 -9.51
C GLY A 228 -14.30 7.67 -8.31
N VAL A 229 -14.46 6.37 -8.55
CA VAL A 229 -14.66 5.37 -7.48
C VAL A 229 -13.44 5.29 -6.54
N LEU A 230 -12.22 5.42 -7.05
CA LEU A 230 -10.99 5.37 -6.26
C LEU A 230 -10.85 6.61 -5.38
N THR A 231 -11.12 7.79 -5.93
CA THR A 231 -11.14 9.06 -5.18
C THR A 231 -12.15 9.00 -4.05
N ASP A 232 -13.39 8.59 -4.33
CA ASP A 232 -14.43 8.45 -3.31
C ASP A 232 -14.03 7.49 -2.18
N LYS A 233 -13.34 6.39 -2.53
CA LYS A 233 -12.87 5.40 -1.54
C LYS A 233 -11.75 5.93 -0.66
N ILE A 234 -10.76 6.61 -1.23
CA ILE A 234 -9.67 7.18 -0.43
C ILE A 234 -10.22 8.29 0.45
N GLN A 235 -11.08 9.17 -0.08
CA GLN A 235 -11.74 10.21 0.69
C GLN A 235 -12.53 9.63 1.87
N LEU A 236 -13.31 8.56 1.64
CA LEU A 236 -14.06 7.89 2.72
C LEU A 236 -13.14 7.35 3.83
N LEU A 237 -11.93 6.88 3.49
CA LEU A 237 -10.96 6.41 4.47
C LEU A 237 -10.31 7.58 5.24
N GLU A 238 -10.05 8.69 4.56
CA GLU A 238 -9.48 9.90 5.18
C GLU A 238 -10.49 10.59 6.09
N ASP A 239 -11.75 10.74 5.65
CA ASP A 239 -12.86 11.25 6.47
C ASP A 239 -13.13 10.36 7.69
N GLY A 240 -12.87 9.05 7.55
CA GLY A 240 -13.03 8.05 8.61
C GLY A 240 -11.80 7.82 9.48
N ALA A 241 -10.69 8.53 9.26
CA ALA A 241 -9.39 8.23 9.87
C ALA A 241 -9.43 8.26 11.40
N ASP A 242 -10.10 9.25 12.00
CA ASP A 242 -10.23 9.39 13.46
C ASP A 242 -10.93 8.18 14.09
N TYR A 243 -11.97 7.65 13.42
CA TYR A 243 -12.68 6.46 13.88
C TYR A 243 -11.87 5.19 13.66
N LEU A 244 -11.09 5.12 12.59
CA LEU A 244 -10.21 3.99 12.30
C LEU A 244 -9.09 3.88 13.35
N GLN A 245 -8.52 4.98 13.83
CA GLN A 245 -7.51 4.99 14.89
C GLN A 245 -8.01 4.38 16.20
N ILE A 246 -9.30 4.52 16.51
CA ILE A 246 -9.96 3.93 17.70
C ILE A 246 -10.38 2.47 17.43
N GLY A 247 -10.42 2.07 16.17
CA GLY A 247 -10.75 0.71 15.74
C GLY A 247 -9.72 -0.34 16.20
N SER A 248 -10.13 -1.60 16.15
CA SER A 248 -9.21 -2.71 16.40
C SER A 248 -8.11 -2.80 15.34
N GLN A 249 -6.92 -3.31 15.71
CA GLN A 249 -5.76 -3.41 14.80
C GLN A 249 -6.10 -4.08 13.46
N TRP A 250 -6.88 -5.16 13.46
CA TRP A 250 -7.26 -5.85 12.22
C TRP A 250 -8.29 -5.06 11.37
N GLN A 251 -9.05 -4.13 11.95
CA GLN A 251 -9.91 -3.22 11.17
C GLN A 251 -9.07 -2.16 10.47
N GLN A 252 -8.04 -1.64 11.15
CA GLN A 252 -7.06 -0.73 10.57
C GLN A 252 -6.29 -1.41 9.43
N GLU A 253 -5.79 -2.63 9.64
CA GLU A 253 -5.11 -3.41 8.58
C GLU A 253 -5.99 -3.60 7.34
N LEU A 254 -7.29 -3.83 7.53
CA LEU A 254 -8.23 -3.98 6.42
C LEU A 254 -8.40 -2.67 5.64
N ALA A 255 -8.58 -1.55 6.35
CA ALA A 255 -8.67 -0.21 5.77
C ALA A 255 -7.38 0.18 5.02
N PHE A 256 -6.22 -0.10 5.61
CA PHE A 256 -4.91 0.11 4.99
C PHE A 256 -4.73 -0.75 3.73
N SER A 257 -5.24 -1.98 3.72
CA SER A 257 -5.24 -2.83 2.52
C SER A 257 -6.16 -2.27 1.42
N VAL A 258 -7.28 -1.62 1.77
CA VAL A 258 -8.12 -0.89 0.80
C VAL A 258 -7.35 0.27 0.21
N LYS A 259 -6.73 1.12 1.06
CA LYS A 259 -5.93 2.27 0.62
C LYS A 259 -4.79 1.84 -0.30
N ALA A 260 -4.03 0.82 0.09
CA ALA A 260 -2.96 0.24 -0.72
C ALA A 260 -3.46 -0.21 -2.10
N SER A 261 -4.58 -0.93 -2.16
CA SER A 261 -5.17 -1.37 -3.44
C SER A 261 -5.62 -0.19 -4.30
N CYS A 262 -6.16 0.86 -3.69
CA CYS A 262 -6.60 2.06 -4.39
C CYS A 262 -5.42 2.86 -4.95
N LEU A 263 -4.32 3.02 -4.20
CA LEU A 263 -3.10 3.71 -4.66
C LEU A 263 -2.51 3.04 -5.91
N VAL A 264 -2.41 1.70 -5.91
CA VAL A 264 -1.94 0.95 -7.08
C VAL A 264 -2.88 1.13 -8.27
N ALA A 265 -4.19 1.04 -8.04
CA ALA A 265 -5.18 1.19 -9.10
C ALA A 265 -5.15 2.62 -9.69
N PHE A 266 -4.96 3.64 -8.86
CA PHE A 266 -4.90 5.03 -9.29
C PHE A 266 -3.65 5.30 -10.14
N LEU A 267 -2.48 4.79 -9.71
CA LEU A 267 -1.25 4.84 -10.51
C LEU A 267 -1.44 4.18 -11.89
N ASN A 268 -2.11 3.03 -11.94
CA ASN A 268 -2.42 2.36 -13.19
C ASN A 268 -3.33 3.22 -14.08
N CYS A 269 -4.36 3.86 -13.51
CA CYS A 269 -5.24 4.79 -14.24
C CYS A 269 -4.46 5.97 -14.83
N MET A 270 -3.54 6.57 -14.06
CA MET A 270 -2.64 7.62 -14.56
C MET A 270 -1.75 7.13 -15.71
N THR A 271 -1.27 5.89 -15.62
CA THR A 271 -0.45 5.28 -16.68
C THR A 271 -1.26 5.08 -17.98
N LEU A 272 -2.55 4.75 -17.86
CA LEU A 272 -3.44 4.55 -19.00
C LEU A 272 -3.85 5.87 -19.66
N ASN A 273 -4.16 6.89 -18.84
CA ASN A 273 -4.53 8.22 -19.32
C ASN A 273 -4.21 9.29 -18.25
N GLU A 274 -3.17 10.09 -18.52
CA GLU A 274 -2.70 11.16 -17.65
C GLU A 274 -3.74 12.27 -17.44
N GLU A 275 -4.60 12.55 -18.43
CA GLU A 275 -5.58 13.65 -18.36
C GLU A 275 -6.76 13.34 -17.43
N LEU A 276 -7.02 12.06 -17.14
CA LEU A 276 -8.18 11.63 -16.35
C LEU A 276 -7.89 11.49 -14.86
N ALA A 277 -6.62 11.38 -14.47
CA ALA A 277 -6.21 11.11 -13.10
C ALA A 277 -5.20 12.16 -12.63
N ASP A 278 -5.60 12.91 -11.60
CA ASP A 278 -4.84 14.06 -11.09
C ASP A 278 -3.55 13.62 -10.37
N THR A 279 -2.40 14.13 -10.84
CA THR A 279 -1.09 13.87 -10.26
C THR A 279 -0.93 14.51 -8.89
N ASP A 280 -1.42 15.74 -8.71
CA ASP A 280 -1.29 16.46 -7.44
C ASP A 280 -2.11 15.76 -6.34
N LEU A 281 -3.27 15.22 -6.72
CA LEU A 281 -4.09 14.41 -5.82
C LEU A 281 -3.33 13.16 -5.35
N LEU A 282 -2.72 12.39 -6.26
CA LEU A 282 -1.92 11.22 -5.87
C LEU A 282 -0.75 11.61 -4.96
N LEU A 283 -0.01 12.68 -5.30
CA LEU A 283 1.11 13.16 -4.49
C LEU A 283 0.64 13.53 -3.08
N SER A 284 -0.48 14.22 -2.95
CA SER A 284 -1.05 14.59 -1.64
C SER A 284 -1.37 13.37 -0.78
N TRP A 285 -1.95 12.30 -1.37
CA TRP A 285 -2.22 11.06 -0.65
C TRP A 285 -0.95 10.33 -0.24
N LEU A 286 0.08 10.31 -1.10
CA LEU A 286 1.37 9.69 -0.79
C LEU A 286 2.09 10.42 0.33
N GLU A 287 2.16 11.76 0.26
CA GLU A 287 2.75 12.60 1.30
C GLU A 287 2.01 12.45 2.64
N GLY A 288 0.67 12.49 2.62
CA GLY A 288 -0.16 12.29 3.82
C GLY A 288 0.01 10.90 4.42
N THR A 289 0.17 9.86 3.59
CA THR A 289 0.41 8.49 4.07
C THR A 289 1.79 8.33 4.69
N VAL A 290 2.84 8.90 4.06
CA VAL A 290 4.22 8.85 4.59
C VAL A 290 4.37 9.66 5.88
N ALA A 291 3.62 10.76 6.01
CA ALA A 291 3.62 11.60 7.20
C ALA A 291 2.93 10.97 8.42
N ASP A 292 2.07 9.97 8.23
CA ASP A 292 1.35 9.27 9.31
C ASP A 292 2.11 8.02 9.80
N PRO A 293 2.71 8.03 11.01
CA PRO A 293 3.45 6.88 11.53
C PRO A 293 2.60 5.62 11.71
N SER A 294 1.29 5.77 11.97
CA SER A 294 0.39 4.63 12.16
C SER A 294 0.15 3.87 10.85
N GLN A 295 0.00 4.61 9.74
CA GLN A 295 -0.10 4.05 8.40
C GLN A 295 1.22 3.44 7.95
N MET A 296 2.35 4.12 8.20
CA MET A 296 3.67 3.62 7.83
C MET A 296 4.19 2.47 8.71
N ALA A 297 3.56 2.21 9.86
CA ALA A 297 3.82 1.00 10.64
C ALA A 297 3.20 -0.26 10.00
N ALA A 298 2.15 -0.11 9.18
CA ALA A 298 1.52 -1.22 8.48
C ALA A 298 2.34 -1.62 7.24
N PHE A 299 3.01 -2.77 7.31
CA PHE A 299 3.95 -3.22 6.29
C PHE A 299 3.39 -3.20 4.86
N ASP A 300 2.18 -3.73 4.63
CA ASP A 300 1.59 -3.81 3.29
C ASP A 300 1.31 -2.41 2.69
N LEU A 301 0.77 -1.49 3.49
CA LEU A 301 0.52 -0.12 3.04
C LEU A 301 1.83 0.64 2.85
N ALA A 302 2.74 0.59 3.81
CA ALA A 302 4.02 1.27 3.73
C ALA A 302 4.82 0.84 2.48
N THR A 303 4.97 -0.46 2.26
CA THR A 303 5.70 -0.98 1.09
C THR A 303 5.01 -0.63 -0.22
N THR A 304 3.68 -0.65 -0.27
CA THR A 304 2.92 -0.24 -1.44
C THR A 304 3.10 1.25 -1.72
N THR A 305 2.94 2.13 -0.72
CA THR A 305 3.12 3.58 -0.83
C THR A 305 4.52 3.92 -1.33
N LEU A 306 5.57 3.34 -0.74
CA LEU A 306 6.96 3.57 -1.15
C LEU A 306 7.22 3.13 -2.60
N LYS A 307 6.65 1.98 -3.01
CA LYS A 307 6.77 1.50 -4.39
C LYS A 307 5.96 2.34 -5.38
N VAL A 308 4.78 2.84 -4.99
CA VAL A 308 3.98 3.77 -5.79
C VAL A 308 4.73 5.09 -5.96
N ILE A 309 5.37 5.64 -4.92
CA ILE A 309 6.25 6.82 -5.02
C ILE A 309 7.34 6.62 -6.07
N ALA A 310 8.02 5.47 -6.07
CA ALA A 310 9.04 5.15 -7.06
C ALA A 310 8.44 5.02 -8.47
N GLY A 311 7.28 4.39 -8.62
CA GLY A 311 6.55 4.28 -9.89
C GLY A 311 6.11 5.63 -10.44
N THR A 312 5.50 6.49 -9.60
CA THR A 312 5.09 7.86 -9.96
C THR A 312 6.28 8.68 -10.44
N THR A 313 7.45 8.52 -9.84
CA THR A 313 8.67 9.21 -10.28
C THR A 313 9.10 8.82 -11.69
N LYS A 314 8.96 7.55 -12.07
CA LYS A 314 9.29 7.08 -13.42
C LYS A 314 8.27 7.59 -14.46
N LEU A 315 7.00 7.73 -14.09
CA LEU A 315 5.97 8.30 -14.96
C LEU A 315 6.08 9.83 -15.08
N PHE A 316 6.38 10.51 -13.98
CA PHE A 316 6.44 11.97 -13.89
C PHE A 316 7.79 12.43 -13.29
N PRO A 317 8.87 12.43 -14.10
CA PRO A 317 10.21 12.81 -13.63
C PRO A 317 10.31 14.20 -13.01
N ALA A 318 9.40 15.12 -13.34
CA ALA A 318 9.33 16.46 -12.76
C ALA A 318 9.21 16.45 -11.23
N ASN A 319 8.60 15.41 -10.66
CA ASN A 319 8.38 15.28 -9.22
C ASN A 319 9.50 14.52 -8.48
N ALA A 320 10.52 14.04 -9.20
CA ALA A 320 11.58 13.18 -8.66
C ALA A 320 12.31 13.81 -7.46
N SER A 321 12.63 15.11 -7.53
CA SER A 321 13.34 15.82 -6.46
C SER A 321 12.51 15.89 -5.17
N ASN A 322 11.21 16.20 -5.26
CA ASN A 322 10.32 16.27 -4.10
C ASN A 322 10.16 14.89 -3.45
N LEU A 323 9.88 13.87 -4.27
CA LEU A 323 9.69 12.49 -3.81
C LEU A 323 10.98 11.90 -3.23
N SER A 324 12.15 12.26 -3.77
CA SER A 324 13.44 11.89 -3.18
C SER A 324 13.61 12.48 -1.79
N TYR A 325 13.24 13.75 -1.59
CA TYR A 325 13.32 14.40 -0.29
C TYR A 325 12.35 13.78 0.72
N LEU A 326 11.12 13.45 0.29
CA LEU A 326 10.14 12.75 1.12
C LEU A 326 10.67 11.41 1.64
N LEU A 327 11.26 10.58 0.77
CA LEU A 327 11.84 9.30 1.18
C LEU A 327 13.09 9.46 2.05
N LEU A 328 13.95 10.44 1.73
CA LEU A 328 15.13 10.75 2.54
C LEU A 328 14.72 11.15 3.97
N LYS A 329 13.71 12.01 4.10
CA LYS A 329 13.16 12.41 5.39
C LYS A 329 12.56 11.21 6.13
N PHE A 330 11.79 10.36 5.45
CA PHE A 330 11.23 9.15 6.04
C PHE A 330 12.30 8.20 6.60
N ILE A 331 13.41 8.01 5.88
CA ILE A 331 14.53 7.14 6.32
C ILE A 331 15.23 7.72 7.55
N THR A 332 15.32 9.05 7.65
CA THR A 332 16.09 9.73 8.70
C THR A 332 15.29 10.03 9.98
N GLN A 333 13.95 10.00 9.93
CA GLN A 333 13.09 10.33 11.07
C GLN A 333 12.94 9.22 12.14
N GLY A 334 13.54 8.03 11.94
CA GLY A 334 13.55 6.96 12.94
C GLY A 334 12.19 6.27 13.15
N GLY A 335 12.14 5.26 14.02
CA GLY A 335 10.87 4.63 14.48
C GLY A 335 10.25 3.55 13.58
N THR A 336 10.83 3.23 12.43
CA THR A 336 10.28 2.25 11.48
C THR A 336 11.06 0.94 11.45
N SER A 337 10.36 -0.15 11.11
CA SER A 337 10.97 -1.47 10.97
C SER A 337 12.02 -1.49 9.86
N GLN A 338 13.15 -2.16 10.10
CA GLN A 338 14.24 -2.30 9.14
C GLN A 338 13.77 -2.85 7.78
N SER A 339 12.72 -3.68 7.75
CA SER A 339 12.15 -4.22 6.52
C SER A 339 11.52 -3.14 5.63
N ILE A 340 10.83 -2.16 6.23
CA ILE A 340 10.20 -1.05 5.51
C ILE A 340 11.27 -0.08 5.02
N VAL A 341 12.29 0.20 5.86
CA VAL A 341 13.44 1.03 5.48
C VAL A 341 14.21 0.43 4.31
N SER A 342 14.38 -0.89 4.28
CA SER A 342 15.03 -1.55 3.15
C SER A 342 14.27 -1.31 1.83
N VAL A 343 12.93 -1.35 1.87
CA VAL A 343 12.09 -1.01 0.71
C VAL A 343 12.22 0.47 0.37
N ALA A 344 12.17 1.37 1.35
CA ALA A 344 12.31 2.81 1.14
C ALA A 344 13.67 3.16 0.51
N ALA A 345 14.76 2.54 0.96
CA ALA A 345 16.10 2.73 0.42
C ALA A 345 16.22 2.26 -1.04
N LYS A 346 15.62 1.11 -1.38
CA LYS A 346 15.55 0.64 -2.77
C LYS A 346 14.73 1.58 -3.65
N CYS A 347 13.57 2.03 -3.17
CA CYS A 347 12.72 2.99 -3.87
C CYS A 347 13.44 4.33 -4.07
N LEU A 348 14.14 4.84 -3.05
CA LEU A 348 14.96 6.05 -3.16
C LEU A 348 16.07 5.87 -4.19
N ALA A 349 16.77 4.74 -4.22
CA ALA A 349 17.76 4.47 -5.26
C ALA A 349 17.16 4.52 -6.67
N LYS A 350 15.95 3.94 -6.87
CA LYS A 350 15.22 3.97 -8.15
C LYS A 350 14.79 5.37 -8.58
N ILE A 351 14.48 6.24 -7.62
CA ILE A 351 14.18 7.66 -7.86
C ILE A 351 15.45 8.41 -8.29
N LEU A 352 16.55 8.16 -7.58
CA LEU A 352 17.84 8.79 -7.85
C LEU A 352 18.40 8.43 -9.23
N GLU A 353 18.08 7.23 -9.78
CA GLU A 353 18.40 6.87 -11.17
C GLU A 353 17.80 7.82 -12.22
N VAL A 354 16.69 8.50 -11.91
CA VAL A 354 16.04 9.48 -12.81
C VAL A 354 16.71 10.86 -12.70
N LEU A 355 17.45 11.09 -11.62
CA LEU A 355 18.13 12.34 -11.31
C LEU A 355 19.60 12.31 -11.75
N SER A 356 20.29 13.45 -11.65
CA SER A 356 21.71 13.53 -11.99
C SER A 356 22.60 12.83 -10.96
N GLN A 357 23.81 12.45 -11.36
CA GLN A 357 24.81 11.89 -10.44
C GLN A 357 25.14 12.84 -9.27
N ASP A 358 25.13 14.16 -9.50
CA ASP A 358 25.32 15.16 -8.45
C ASP A 358 24.24 15.09 -7.36
N PHE A 359 23.01 14.74 -7.74
CA PHE A 359 21.91 14.56 -6.80
C PHE A 359 22.10 13.30 -5.95
N VAL A 360 22.62 12.21 -6.55
CA VAL A 360 23.01 10.99 -5.82
C VAL A 360 24.08 11.32 -4.78
N ILE A 361 25.14 12.03 -5.19
CA ILE A 361 26.25 12.42 -4.31
C ILE A 361 25.72 13.30 -3.16
N THR A 362 24.89 14.29 -3.47
CA THR A 362 24.28 15.18 -2.46
C THR A 362 23.45 14.38 -1.46
N THR A 363 22.64 13.43 -1.93
CA THR A 363 21.83 12.56 -1.08
C THR A 363 22.66 11.69 -0.15
N LEU A 364 23.76 11.10 -0.65
CA LEU A 364 24.70 10.34 0.17
C LEU A 364 25.35 11.19 1.26
N TYR A 365 25.75 12.42 0.94
CA TYR A 365 26.28 13.34 1.95
C TYR A 365 25.23 13.75 2.98
N SER A 366 23.98 14.00 2.57
CA SER A 366 22.89 14.29 3.50
C SER A 366 22.67 13.14 4.48
N LEU A 367 22.66 11.89 4.01
CA LEU A 367 22.59 10.70 4.88
C LEU A 367 23.83 10.57 5.76
N GLY A 368 25.03 10.78 5.21
CA GLY A 368 26.29 10.73 5.96
C GLY A 368 26.40 11.81 7.05
N ASN A 369 25.71 12.94 6.87
CA ASN A 369 25.65 13.99 7.88
C ASN A 369 24.80 13.59 9.09
N VAL A 370 23.74 12.80 8.90
CA VAL A 370 22.95 12.21 9.99
C VAL A 370 23.80 11.26 10.85
N LEU A 371 24.79 10.61 10.25
CA LEU A 371 25.77 9.77 10.95
C LEU A 371 26.89 10.58 11.65
N SER A 372 26.85 11.91 11.67
CA SER A 372 27.84 12.71 12.40
C SER A 372 27.39 12.91 13.83
N PRO A 373 28.30 12.84 14.82
CA PRO A 373 27.94 13.19 16.19
C PRO A 373 27.39 14.62 16.21
N THR A 374 26.11 14.77 16.56
CA THR A 374 25.56 16.07 16.95
C THR A 374 26.41 16.56 18.11
N ALA A 375 27.06 17.71 17.95
CA ALA A 375 27.80 18.31 19.05
C ALA A 375 26.83 18.57 20.20
N ALA A 376 26.84 17.71 21.20
CA ALA A 376 26.27 18.00 22.50
C ALA A 376 26.97 19.26 23.01
N GLY A 377 26.27 20.40 22.99
CA GLY A 377 26.75 21.68 23.50
C GLY A 377 27.21 22.68 22.45
N ALA A 378 26.28 23.24 21.67
CA ALA A 378 26.38 24.63 21.21
C ALA A 378 24.96 25.13 20.90
N GLU A 379 24.31 25.72 21.90
CA GLU A 379 23.17 26.62 21.68
C GLU A 379 23.58 27.66 20.64
N ARG A 380 23.05 27.59 19.42
CA ARG A 380 23.02 28.74 18.54
C ARG A 380 21.85 29.62 19.00
N PRO A 381 22.07 30.86 19.44
CA PRO A 381 20.99 31.71 19.88
C PRO A 381 20.08 32.00 18.69
N VAL A 382 18.80 31.65 18.86
CA VAL A 382 17.70 32.05 17.99
C VAL A 382 17.59 33.57 18.07
N GLN A 383 18.14 34.28 17.09
CA GLN A 383 17.79 35.68 16.84
C GLN A 383 16.56 35.69 15.93
N LEU A 384 15.38 35.81 16.56
CA LEU A 384 14.15 36.22 15.88
C LEU A 384 14.30 37.69 15.46
N PRO A 385 14.12 38.07 14.19
CA PRO A 385 13.96 39.48 13.84
C PRO A 385 12.55 39.90 14.24
N ALA A 386 12.47 40.84 15.18
CA ALA A 386 11.25 41.53 15.55
C ALA A 386 10.71 42.33 14.35
N GLU A 387 9.39 42.25 14.16
CA GLU A 387 8.64 43.03 13.20
C GLU A 387 8.74 44.53 13.53
N THR A 388 9.06 45.36 12.54
CA THR A 388 8.63 46.77 12.55
C THR A 388 8.44 47.29 11.14
N PHE A 389 7.34 48.01 10.98
CA PHE A 389 6.77 48.55 9.75
C PHE A 389 7.64 49.64 9.07
N GLU A 390 7.36 49.78 7.75
CA GLU A 390 7.40 51.00 6.90
C GLU A 390 8.60 51.31 5.97
N ASN A 391 8.23 51.36 4.67
CA ASN A 391 8.64 52.24 3.55
C ASN A 391 9.83 51.87 2.60
N SER A 392 9.46 51.80 1.32
CA SER A 392 10.17 51.50 0.05
C SER A 392 11.19 52.59 -0.39
N PRO A 393 11.90 52.53 -1.57
CA PRO A 393 12.38 51.42 -2.43
C PRO A 393 13.90 51.51 -2.77
N THR A 394 14.48 50.44 -3.37
CA THR A 394 15.38 50.39 -4.57
C THR A 394 16.55 49.38 -4.51
N ALA A 395 16.75 48.72 -5.66
CA ALA A 395 17.99 48.16 -6.25
C ALA A 395 18.55 46.78 -5.81
N ASP A 396 18.37 45.82 -6.72
CA ASP A 396 19.25 44.74 -7.17
C ASP A 396 20.45 44.30 -6.31
N ALA A 397 20.44 43.02 -5.91
CA ALA A 397 21.61 42.15 -5.96
C ALA A 397 21.20 40.66 -5.92
N TYR A 398 21.66 39.91 -6.92
CA TYR A 398 21.62 38.46 -7.00
C TYR A 398 22.06 37.77 -5.70
N HIS A 399 21.23 36.89 -5.14
CA HIS A 399 21.69 35.87 -4.20
C HIS A 399 20.97 34.53 -4.41
N SER A 400 21.81 33.52 -4.60
CA SER A 400 21.54 32.08 -4.65
C SER A 400 21.04 31.58 -3.29
N ASN A 401 19.82 31.04 -3.23
CA ASN A 401 19.32 30.37 -2.02
C ASN A 401 19.46 28.85 -2.15
N ALA A 402 20.60 28.35 -1.67
CA ALA A 402 20.73 27.02 -1.12
C ALA A 402 20.29 27.10 0.35
N ASP A 403 18.99 26.95 0.62
CA ASP A 403 18.47 26.97 1.98
C ASP A 403 18.43 25.55 2.57
N SER A 404 19.40 25.32 3.45
CA SER A 404 19.47 24.23 4.41
C SER A 404 18.38 24.37 5.47
N VAL A 405 17.43 23.43 5.50
CA VAL A 405 16.53 23.25 6.65
C VAL A 405 16.42 21.76 6.98
N VAL A 406 17.26 21.29 7.89
CA VAL A 406 17.02 20.06 8.65
C VAL A 406 17.13 20.44 10.13
N SER A 407 16.02 20.87 10.72
CA SER A 407 15.85 20.91 12.16
C SER A 407 15.43 19.51 12.63
N LEU A 408 16.37 18.78 13.23
CA LEU A 408 16.13 17.47 13.81
C LEU A 408 15.40 17.64 15.15
N PHE A 409 14.28 16.94 15.31
CA PHE A 409 13.67 16.69 16.60
C PHE A 409 14.47 15.59 17.30
N ASP A 410 14.86 15.86 18.54
CA ASP A 410 15.65 14.97 19.41
C ASP A 410 14.74 13.88 20.00
N ASN A 411 14.80 12.67 19.43
CA ASN A 411 14.19 11.45 19.99
C ASN A 411 15.31 10.58 20.62
N GLY A 412 15.03 9.98 21.78
CA GLY A 412 16.02 9.45 22.74
C GLY A 412 17.08 8.45 22.24
N GLU A 413 18.03 8.11 23.12
CA GLU A 413 19.23 7.30 22.79
C GLU A 413 18.94 5.98 22.08
N GLU A 414 17.85 5.26 22.39
CA GLU A 414 17.49 3.99 21.74
C GLU A 414 17.02 4.21 20.29
N ASP A 415 16.22 5.25 20.03
CA ASP A 415 15.79 5.66 18.69
C ASP A 415 16.95 6.13 17.82
N SER A 416 17.98 6.72 18.43
CA SER A 416 19.20 7.12 17.73
C SER A 416 19.90 5.90 17.11
N THR A 417 20.02 4.77 17.82
CA THR A 417 20.73 3.59 17.31
C THR A 417 20.03 2.93 16.12
N VAL A 418 18.70 2.84 16.16
CA VAL A 418 17.87 2.32 15.07
C VAL A 418 17.98 3.23 13.85
N THR A 419 17.99 4.55 14.07
CA THR A 419 18.14 5.55 13.00
C THR A 419 19.51 5.44 12.33
N HIS A 420 20.60 5.32 13.08
CA HIS A 420 21.94 5.13 12.50
C HIS A 420 22.01 3.86 11.64
N ARG A 421 21.44 2.74 12.13
CA ARG A 421 21.38 1.48 11.36
C ARG A 421 20.62 1.64 10.04
N ASN A 422 19.45 2.29 10.11
CA ASN A 422 18.60 2.55 8.94
C ASN A 422 19.33 3.42 7.89
N VAL A 423 20.03 4.45 8.35
CA VAL A 423 20.81 5.35 7.49
C VAL A 423 22.01 4.64 6.85
N VAL A 424 22.76 3.83 7.61
CA VAL A 424 23.87 3.02 7.06
C VAL A 424 23.35 2.07 5.98
N HIS A 425 22.26 1.34 6.25
CA HIS A 425 21.64 0.44 5.28
C HIS A 425 21.18 1.17 4.03
N ALA A 426 20.60 2.38 4.16
CA ALA A 426 20.17 3.19 3.04
C ALA A 426 21.34 3.65 2.16
N ILE A 427 22.44 4.14 2.76
CA ILE A 427 23.67 4.54 2.05
C ILE A 427 24.18 3.38 1.20
N VAL A 428 24.32 2.19 1.79
CA VAL A 428 24.83 1.01 1.09
C VAL A 428 23.87 0.58 -0.01
N THR A 429 22.57 0.52 0.28
CA THR A 429 21.56 0.11 -0.71
C THR A 429 21.50 1.06 -1.91
N ILE A 430 21.61 2.38 -1.70
CA ILE A 430 21.66 3.36 -2.79
C ILE A 430 22.92 3.13 -3.63
N ALA A 431 24.09 3.08 -3.00
CA ALA A 431 25.35 2.90 -3.71
C ALA A 431 25.41 1.57 -4.49
N VAL A 432 24.84 0.49 -3.94
CA VAL A 432 24.76 -0.81 -4.61
C VAL A 432 23.88 -0.76 -5.85
N ASN A 433 22.71 -0.11 -5.76
CA ASN A 433 21.77 -0.04 -6.89
C ASN A 433 22.17 0.97 -7.96
N CYS A 434 23.05 1.93 -7.67
CA CYS A 434 23.57 2.85 -8.69
C CYS A 434 24.50 2.17 -9.70
N GLU A 435 25.06 0.99 -9.37
CA GLU A 435 26.01 0.24 -10.21
C GLU A 435 27.22 1.08 -10.70
N ASP A 436 27.61 2.12 -9.94
CA ASP A 436 28.74 3.00 -10.24
C ASP A 436 29.86 2.81 -9.21
N GLU A 437 31.02 2.35 -9.69
CA GLU A 437 32.21 2.08 -8.86
C GLU A 437 32.69 3.32 -8.08
N ASN A 438 32.52 4.53 -8.61
CA ASN A 438 32.94 5.76 -7.93
C ASN A 438 31.97 6.11 -6.80
N ILE A 439 30.67 5.87 -7.00
CA ILE A 439 29.64 6.09 -5.96
C ILE A 439 29.80 5.05 -4.85
N ALA A 440 30.08 3.79 -5.20
CA ALA A 440 30.37 2.74 -4.23
C ALA A 440 31.66 3.01 -3.42
N ALA A 441 32.72 3.51 -4.08
CA ALA A 441 33.95 3.92 -3.40
C ALA A 441 33.74 5.13 -2.47
N LEU A 442 32.94 6.13 -2.92
CA LEU A 442 32.55 7.29 -2.10
C LEU A 442 31.78 6.85 -0.84
N ALA A 443 30.76 6.01 -1.00
CA ALA A 443 29.97 5.49 0.10
C ALA A 443 30.84 4.69 1.09
N GLN A 444 31.74 3.84 0.59
CA GLN A 444 32.69 3.10 1.42
C GLN A 444 33.59 4.05 2.23
N SER A 445 34.26 4.99 1.57
CA SER A 445 35.14 5.97 2.24
C SER A 445 34.38 6.79 3.28
N MET A 446 33.19 7.27 2.93
CA MET A 446 32.32 8.04 3.83
C MET A 446 31.94 7.25 5.08
N LEU A 447 31.49 5.99 4.93
CA LEU A 447 31.09 5.15 6.05
C LEU A 447 32.27 4.78 6.95
N LEU A 448 33.42 4.41 6.35
CA LEU A 448 34.62 4.05 7.12
C LEU A 448 35.16 5.22 7.95
N GLN A 449 35.02 6.46 7.47
CA GLN A 449 35.39 7.68 8.21
C GLN A 449 34.52 7.92 9.45
N LYS A 450 33.35 7.27 9.56
CA LYS A 450 32.45 7.40 10.72
C LYS A 450 32.71 6.39 11.82
N ILE A 451 33.47 5.33 11.54
CA ILE A 451 33.76 4.29 12.54
C ILE A 451 34.48 4.89 13.74
N GLY A 452 34.04 4.53 14.94
CA GLY A 452 34.60 5.00 16.22
C GLY A 452 34.15 6.40 16.62
N ARG A 453 33.25 7.04 15.87
CA ARG A 453 32.74 8.39 16.14
C ARG A 453 31.26 8.45 16.55
N ILE A 454 30.53 7.34 16.40
CA ILE A 454 29.08 7.29 16.61
C ILE A 454 28.75 6.39 17.81
N SER A 455 28.78 5.07 17.60
CA SER A 455 28.51 4.07 18.62
C SER A 455 29.04 2.71 18.15
N ILE A 456 29.32 1.80 19.09
CA ILE A 456 29.82 0.45 18.79
C ILE A 456 28.81 -0.33 17.91
N ILE A 457 27.52 -0.13 18.14
CA ILE A 457 26.44 -0.77 17.36
C ILE A 457 26.42 -0.25 15.92
N ALA A 458 26.57 1.07 15.74
CA ALA A 458 26.67 1.67 14.42
C ALA A 458 27.95 1.22 13.70
N ASP A 459 29.08 1.12 14.40
CA ASP A 459 30.35 0.62 13.86
C ASP A 459 30.22 -0.82 13.35
N ALA A 460 29.59 -1.70 14.15
CA ALA A 460 29.31 -3.08 13.73
C ALA A 460 28.42 -3.13 12.49
N CYS A 461 27.39 -2.26 12.41
CA CYS A 461 26.54 -2.15 11.24
C CYS A 461 27.30 -1.67 10.01
N ILE A 462 28.17 -0.67 10.15
CA ILE A 462 29.00 -0.16 9.06
C ILE A 462 29.91 -1.27 8.54
N ILE A 463 30.55 -2.03 9.43
CA ILE A 463 31.42 -3.14 9.04
C ILE A 463 30.62 -4.20 8.26
N GLN A 464 29.43 -4.57 8.74
CA GLN A 464 28.61 -5.59 8.09
C GLN A 464 28.09 -5.14 6.72
N GLU A 465 27.54 -3.93 6.62
CA GLU A 465 26.91 -3.44 5.39
C GLU A 465 27.94 -3.00 4.35
N ALA A 466 29.10 -2.46 4.76
CA ALA A 466 30.18 -2.08 3.82
C ALA A 466 30.75 -3.28 3.05
N ALA A 467 30.61 -4.51 3.57
CA ALA A 467 30.97 -5.72 2.84
C ALA A 467 30.16 -5.90 1.55
N ALA A 468 28.91 -5.41 1.47
CA ALA A 468 28.12 -5.46 0.24
C ALA A 468 28.70 -4.56 -0.87
N LEU A 469 29.34 -3.44 -0.50
CA LEU A 469 29.99 -2.54 -1.46
C LEU A 469 31.21 -3.18 -2.14
N ALA A 470 31.86 -4.14 -1.46
CA ALA A 470 33.02 -4.85 -2.01
C ALA A 470 32.73 -5.64 -3.30
N LEU A 471 31.46 -6.02 -3.54
CA LEU A 471 31.06 -6.75 -4.74
C LEU A 471 30.99 -5.88 -6.00
N ILE A 472 30.90 -4.56 -5.83
CA ILE A 472 30.81 -3.57 -6.91
C ILE A 472 32.11 -2.79 -7.04
N ASN A 473 32.80 -2.58 -5.91
CA ASN A 473 34.03 -1.84 -5.86
C ASN A 473 35.16 -2.48 -6.67
N LYS A 474 36.09 -1.64 -7.14
CA LYS A 474 37.34 -2.08 -7.76
C LYS A 474 38.15 -2.94 -6.78
N PRO A 475 38.98 -3.88 -7.27
CA PRO A 475 39.86 -4.70 -6.42
C PRO A 475 40.76 -3.88 -5.48
N SER A 476 41.16 -2.66 -5.88
CA SER A 476 41.95 -1.75 -5.05
C SER A 476 41.20 -1.25 -3.82
N GLU A 477 39.91 -0.95 -3.96
CA GLU A 477 39.05 -0.47 -2.87
C GLU A 477 38.71 -1.61 -1.90
N PHE A 478 38.54 -2.83 -2.42
CA PHE A 478 38.39 -4.01 -1.57
C PHE A 478 39.65 -4.29 -0.74
N GLN A 479 40.85 -4.14 -1.34
CA GLN A 479 42.10 -4.24 -0.59
C GLN A 479 42.22 -3.17 0.50
N LEU A 480 41.74 -1.94 0.25
CA LEU A 480 41.70 -0.88 1.26
C LEU A 480 40.76 -1.24 2.41
N LEU A 481 39.58 -1.78 2.10
CA LEU A 481 38.63 -2.27 3.11
C LEU A 481 39.25 -3.36 4.01
N LEU A 482 39.90 -4.37 3.40
CA LEU A 482 40.57 -5.44 4.14
C LEU A 482 41.73 -4.93 5.01
N LYS A 483 42.54 -4.01 4.49
CA LYS A 483 43.62 -3.37 5.27
C LYS A 483 43.05 -2.62 6.46
N PHE A 484 41.94 -1.92 6.27
CA PHE A 484 41.26 -1.19 7.33
C PHE A 484 40.72 -2.15 8.41
N TYR A 485 40.02 -3.22 8.05
CA TYR A 485 39.55 -4.22 9.03
C TYR A 485 40.70 -4.92 9.77
N THR A 486 41.79 -5.22 9.07
CA THR A 486 42.99 -5.79 9.69
C THR A 486 43.57 -4.85 10.74
N ARG A 487 43.64 -3.55 10.43
CA ARG A 487 44.10 -2.52 11.35
C ARG A 487 43.18 -2.40 12.57
N LEU A 488 41.86 -2.35 12.37
CA LEU A 488 40.90 -2.31 13.47
C LEU A 488 41.02 -3.54 14.39
N HIS A 489 41.18 -4.73 13.81
CA HIS A 489 41.38 -5.94 14.59
C HIS A 489 42.66 -5.88 15.43
N GLN A 490 43.77 -5.43 14.84
CA GLN A 490 45.03 -5.25 15.57
C GLN A 490 44.90 -4.20 16.70
N GLU A 491 44.23 -3.08 16.44
CA GLU A 491 43.98 -2.04 17.45
C GLU A 491 43.08 -2.55 18.60
N ALA A 492 42.10 -3.42 18.31
CA ALA A 492 41.26 -4.06 19.32
C ALA A 492 42.07 -5.05 20.17
N VAL A 493 42.88 -5.92 19.54
CA VAL A 493 43.74 -6.89 20.22
C VAL A 493 44.79 -6.20 21.10
N LEU A 494 45.33 -5.05 20.68
CA LEU A 494 46.31 -4.28 21.46
C LEU A 494 45.68 -3.55 22.67
N ARG A 495 44.35 -3.40 22.72
CA ARG A 495 43.63 -2.67 23.77
C ARG A 495 43.00 -3.58 24.83
N ASP A 496 43.25 -4.90 24.80
CA ASP A 496 42.68 -5.89 25.73
C ASP A 496 41.14 -5.76 25.91
N HIS A 497 40.42 -5.77 24.79
CA HIS A 497 38.98 -6.02 24.76
C HIS A 497 38.65 -7.45 24.33
#